data_AF-A0A2U3AN51-F1
#
_entry.id   AF-A0A2U3AN51-F1
#
_cell.length_a   1.000
_cell.length_b   1.000
_cell.length_c   1.000
_cell.angle_alpha   90.00
_cell.angle_beta   90.00
_cell.angle_gamma   90.00
#
_symmetry.space_group_name_H-M   'P 1'
#
loop_
_entity.id
_entity.type
_entity.pdbx_description
1 polymer ?
#
loop_
_entity_poly.entity_id
_entity_poly.type
_entity_poly.pdbx_seq_one_letter_code
_entity_poly.pdbx_strand_id
1 'polypeptide(L)'
;MFTKKWLAPATIAATMTLSAIPALSLQAEAKNPTVQKVDYKTPLQATETYNYFITQQPNLYNVDTVIAFARSNYPVAKNYYDNYYKLVEKEAMETKGAFASLTAGAFAKQIIAVSAMGKDPRNVAGYNLIDTLGDKMLVEKNKNSTGVSNYIYAIIALESKSYNYSDSDKYAAVSHKSLVDHLASTQFDNGGFSWDSKSANGVSEDMTAMALIALANYTADAQIKASVRDGFDYIQTKLTKDAGYAPWGGNSADSQAQVIFALTENGWNPKTASDFIKPQGNWAISNILLNFDKNTGGFFVKPGDHEPNNYTTYSGFAGLVAYDRYATERATFFDTSDATTTNLKFDTVAPKTVKMAAVTNTAKTVTGIAEPYAQATIYIASKKVATLTANATGKFTYTLPTSLNAKESVKVYITDLAGNKSKAFSYTVIDKLTPATPKASTVKAGATSVKGTATKGLKVYAKIASKTYSATASKTTGKFTIKVPKQKASTKITLYTKLGNYTSKKVVVTVKK
;
A
#
# COMPACT_ATOMS: atom_id res chain seq x y z
N MET A 1 -51.20 -22.46 55.87
CA MET A 1 -51.14 -21.49 56.97
C MET A 1 -49.67 -21.21 57.29
N PHE A 2 -49.27 -19.94 57.18
CA PHE A 2 -48.15 -19.21 57.82
C PHE A 2 -46.66 -19.63 57.63
N THR A 3 -46.04 -18.98 56.65
CA THR A 3 -44.79 -18.17 56.67
C THR A 3 -43.84 -18.22 57.89
N LYS A 4 -42.52 -18.28 57.62
CA LYS A 4 -41.53 -17.25 58.06
C LYS A 4 -40.17 -17.36 57.32
N LYS A 5 -39.64 -16.17 56.98
CA LYS A 5 -38.36 -15.85 56.34
C LYS A 5 -37.14 -16.22 57.21
N TRP A 6 -35.98 -16.48 56.59
CA TRP A 6 -34.68 -16.27 57.25
C TRP A 6 -33.63 -15.68 56.30
N LEU A 7 -32.81 -14.79 56.87
CA LEU A 7 -31.83 -13.91 56.23
C LEU A 7 -30.51 -14.64 55.90
N ALA A 8 -29.80 -14.14 54.89
CA ALA A 8 -28.40 -14.48 54.60
C ALA A 8 -27.44 -13.88 55.64
N PRO A 9 -26.33 -14.56 56.00
CA PRO A 9 -25.21 -13.94 56.67
C PRO A 9 -24.04 -13.66 55.72
N ALA A 10 -23.38 -12.55 56.02
CA ALA A 10 -22.24 -11.96 55.35
C ALA A 10 -20.93 -12.75 55.57
N THR A 11 -20.01 -12.51 54.64
CA THR A 11 -18.60 -12.91 54.58
C THR A 11 -17.81 -12.66 55.87
N ILE A 12 -17.12 -13.70 56.35
CA ILE A 12 -16.06 -13.63 57.37
C ILE A 12 -14.71 -13.60 56.67
N ALA A 13 -13.94 -12.54 56.91
CA ALA A 13 -12.55 -12.42 56.52
C ALA A 13 -11.67 -13.28 57.44
N ALA A 14 -10.87 -14.18 56.87
CA ALA A 14 -9.85 -14.92 57.59
C ALA A 14 -8.47 -14.29 57.31
N THR A 15 -7.87 -13.76 58.37
CA THR A 15 -6.49 -13.30 58.47
C THR A 15 -5.51 -14.46 58.31
N MET A 16 -4.66 -14.45 57.28
CA MET A 16 -3.45 -15.29 57.20
C MET A 16 -2.24 -14.49 57.66
N THR A 17 -1.52 -15.06 58.63
CA THR A 17 -0.26 -14.55 59.20
C THR A 17 0.88 -14.63 58.19
N LEU A 18 1.56 -13.51 57.96
CA LEU A 18 2.79 -13.38 57.17
C LEU A 18 3.94 -14.16 57.85
N SER A 19 4.45 -15.20 57.20
CA SER A 19 5.81 -15.69 57.41
C SER A 19 6.76 -14.95 56.47
N ALA A 20 7.83 -14.39 57.03
CA ALA A 20 8.79 -13.51 56.37
C ALA A 20 9.46 -14.14 55.13
N ILE A 21 9.40 -13.44 54.00
CA ILE A 21 10.19 -13.68 52.79
C ILE A 21 11.48 -12.85 52.91
N PRO A 22 12.68 -13.42 52.63
CA PRO A 22 13.92 -12.65 52.64
C PRO A 22 13.92 -11.62 51.49
N ALA A 23 14.47 -10.44 51.80
CA ALA A 23 14.48 -9.21 51.02
C ALA A 23 14.47 -9.39 49.49
N LEU A 24 13.34 -9.02 48.86
CA LEU A 24 13.31 -8.66 47.45
C LEU A 24 14.23 -7.44 47.25
N SER A 25 15.18 -7.57 46.33
CA SER A 25 15.82 -6.41 45.73
C SER A 25 14.74 -5.50 45.14
N LEU A 26 14.80 -4.21 45.48
CA LEU A 26 14.09 -3.15 44.77
C LEU A 26 14.68 -3.06 43.35
N GLN A 27 14.27 -3.95 42.45
CA GLN A 27 14.23 -3.59 41.04
C GLN A 27 13.10 -2.56 40.94
N ALA A 28 13.46 -1.31 40.68
CA ALA A 28 12.51 -0.31 40.26
C ALA A 28 11.67 -0.92 39.14
N GLU A 29 10.33 -0.89 39.26
CA GLU A 29 9.44 -1.14 38.14
C GLU A 29 9.89 -0.21 37.01
N ALA A 30 10.59 -0.77 36.02
CA ALA A 30 11.01 -0.02 34.85
C ALA A 30 9.71 0.48 34.22
N LYS A 31 9.47 1.79 34.28
CA LYS A 31 8.33 2.41 33.60
C LYS A 31 8.36 1.90 32.17
N ASN A 32 7.30 1.20 31.75
CA ASN A 32 7.16 0.77 30.37
C ASN A 32 7.45 1.99 29.46
N PRO A 33 8.38 1.87 28.50
CA PRO A 33 8.76 2.99 27.66
C PRO A 33 7.51 3.55 26.96
N THR A 34 7.37 4.88 26.95
CA THR A 34 6.24 5.55 26.28
C THR A 34 6.35 5.30 24.78
N VAL A 35 5.43 4.50 24.22
CA VAL A 35 5.44 4.13 22.80
C VAL A 35 4.96 5.28 21.92
N GLN A 36 5.66 5.51 20.81
CA GLN A 36 5.24 6.47 19.79
C GLN A 36 3.89 6.04 19.18
N LYS A 37 2.92 6.95 19.14
CA LYS A 37 1.67 6.73 18.42
C LYS A 37 1.94 6.75 16.91
N VAL A 38 1.53 5.69 16.23
CA VAL A 38 1.70 5.51 14.78
C VAL A 38 0.35 5.19 14.16
N ASP A 39 0.01 5.87 13.06
CA ASP A 39 -1.10 5.47 12.18
C ASP A 39 -0.57 4.50 11.13
N TYR A 40 -0.83 3.21 11.33
CA TYR A 40 -0.44 2.16 10.39
C TYR A 40 -1.52 1.85 9.35
N LYS A 41 -2.77 2.27 9.60
CA LYS A 41 -3.91 1.95 8.73
C LYS A 41 -3.82 2.70 7.40
N THR A 42 -3.43 3.98 7.44
CA THR A 42 -3.25 4.77 6.22
C THR A 42 -2.14 4.20 5.32
N PRO A 43 -0.92 3.90 5.83
CA PRO A 43 0.08 3.17 5.07
C PRO A 43 -0.39 1.80 4.57
N LEU A 44 -1.05 0.99 5.42
CA LEU A 44 -1.58 -0.31 5.01
C LEU A 44 -2.49 -0.19 3.78
N GLN A 45 -3.48 0.71 3.80
CA GLN A 45 -4.40 0.89 2.68
C GLN A 45 -3.70 1.38 1.40
N ALA A 46 -2.73 2.29 1.53
CA ALA A 46 -1.93 2.76 0.40
C ALA A 46 -1.07 1.63 -0.18
N THR A 47 -0.48 0.81 0.68
CA THR A 47 0.33 -0.36 0.31
C THR A 47 -0.50 -1.46 -0.30
N GLU A 48 -1.71 -1.75 0.20
CA GLU A 48 -2.65 -2.68 -0.41
C GLU A 48 -2.99 -2.26 -1.85
N THR A 49 -3.32 -0.98 -2.03
CA THR A 49 -3.66 -0.41 -3.34
C THR A 49 -2.46 -0.46 -4.31
N TYR A 50 -1.27 -0.07 -3.85
CA TYR A 50 -0.07 -0.10 -4.67
C TYR A 50 0.37 -1.53 -5.02
N ASN A 51 0.36 -2.46 -4.05
CA ASN A 51 0.62 -3.88 -4.29
C ASN A 51 -0.35 -4.44 -5.33
N TYR A 52 -1.63 -4.07 -5.23
CA TYR A 52 -2.62 -4.60 -6.14
C TYR A 52 -2.39 -4.06 -7.54
N PHE A 53 -2.09 -2.76 -7.68
CA PHE A 53 -1.71 -2.15 -8.95
C PHE A 53 -0.55 -2.88 -9.65
N ILE A 54 0.51 -3.26 -8.92
CA ILE A 54 1.68 -3.96 -9.49
C ILE A 54 1.51 -5.48 -9.59
N THR A 55 0.45 -6.07 -9.04
CA THR A 55 0.20 -7.53 -9.05
C THR A 55 -1.21 -7.93 -9.48
N GLN A 56 -1.94 -7.12 -10.27
CA GLN A 56 -3.32 -7.41 -10.72
C GLN A 56 -3.49 -8.80 -11.35
N GLN A 57 -2.44 -9.33 -11.98
CA GLN A 57 -2.38 -10.67 -12.55
C GLN A 57 -1.23 -11.45 -11.89
N PRO A 58 -1.49 -12.12 -10.76
CA PRO A 58 -0.45 -12.84 -10.03
C PRO A 58 0.01 -14.06 -10.82
N ASN A 59 1.30 -14.36 -10.75
CA ASN A 59 1.91 -15.62 -11.18
C ASN A 59 2.43 -16.40 -9.96
N LEU A 60 2.93 -17.63 -10.16
CA LEU A 60 3.38 -18.51 -9.05
C LEU A 60 4.49 -17.90 -8.18
N TYR A 61 5.29 -16.96 -8.70
CA TYR A 61 6.32 -16.23 -7.94
C TYR A 61 5.74 -15.11 -7.06
N ASN A 62 4.47 -14.71 -7.26
CA ASN A 62 3.78 -13.74 -6.41
C ASN A 62 3.11 -14.38 -5.17
N VAL A 63 3.52 -15.59 -4.78
CA VAL A 63 2.90 -16.38 -3.71
C VAL A 63 2.75 -15.60 -2.39
N ASP A 64 3.78 -14.87 -1.97
CA ASP A 64 3.77 -14.11 -0.72
C ASP A 64 2.72 -12.97 -0.76
N THR A 65 2.60 -12.29 -1.91
CA THR A 65 1.59 -11.25 -2.13
C THR A 65 0.17 -11.83 -2.16
N VAL A 66 -0.02 -13.01 -2.76
CA VAL A 66 -1.33 -13.68 -2.79
C VAL A 66 -1.77 -14.09 -1.39
N ILE A 67 -0.84 -14.63 -0.59
CA ILE A 67 -1.08 -14.89 0.84
C ILE A 67 -1.48 -13.57 1.51
N ALA A 68 -0.66 -12.52 1.41
CA ALA A 68 -0.92 -11.25 2.08
C ALA A 68 -2.32 -10.67 1.75
N PHE A 69 -2.74 -10.68 0.47
CA PHE A 69 -4.10 -10.25 0.10
C PHE A 69 -5.19 -11.13 0.69
N ALA A 70 -5.05 -12.45 0.61
CA ALA A 70 -6.01 -13.37 1.22
C ALA A 70 -6.11 -13.17 2.75
N ARG A 71 -5.06 -12.63 3.38
CA ARG A 71 -5.00 -12.35 4.81
C ARG A 71 -5.36 -10.90 5.20
N SER A 72 -5.44 -9.93 4.28
CA SER A 72 -5.60 -8.50 4.60
C SER A 72 -7.04 -7.95 4.62
N ASN A 73 -8.03 -8.70 4.11
CA ASN A 73 -9.40 -8.22 3.81
C ASN A 73 -9.49 -7.15 2.70
N TYR A 74 -8.42 -6.91 1.93
CA TYR A 74 -8.48 -5.99 0.80
C TYR A 74 -9.34 -6.56 -0.34
N PRO A 75 -10.29 -5.80 -0.91
CA PRO A 75 -11.12 -6.27 -2.00
C PRO A 75 -10.37 -6.25 -3.34
N VAL A 76 -10.07 -7.42 -3.89
CA VAL A 76 -9.43 -7.61 -5.21
C VAL A 76 -10.46 -7.94 -6.29
N ALA A 77 -10.07 -8.04 -7.56
CA ALA A 77 -10.95 -8.54 -8.61
C ALA A 77 -11.52 -9.93 -8.28
N LYS A 78 -12.77 -10.18 -8.66
CA LYS A 78 -13.49 -11.45 -8.39
C LYS A 78 -12.71 -12.70 -8.82
N ASN A 79 -11.95 -12.62 -9.91
CA ASN A 79 -11.20 -13.73 -10.47
C ASN A 79 -9.73 -13.80 -9.98
N TYR A 80 -9.28 -12.90 -9.10
CA TYR A 80 -7.87 -12.82 -8.69
C TYR A 80 -7.33 -14.15 -8.14
N TYR A 81 -7.98 -14.70 -7.11
CA TYR A 81 -7.57 -15.95 -6.48
C TYR A 81 -7.82 -17.18 -7.35
N ASP A 82 -8.91 -17.20 -8.12
CA ASP A 82 -9.18 -18.30 -9.05
C ASP A 82 -8.18 -18.34 -10.21
N ASN A 83 -7.71 -17.19 -10.69
CA ASN A 83 -6.65 -17.12 -11.70
C ASN A 83 -5.34 -17.67 -11.14
N TYR A 84 -4.96 -17.30 -9.91
CA TYR A 84 -3.77 -17.84 -9.27
C TYR A 84 -3.89 -19.34 -9.01
N TYR A 85 -5.02 -19.80 -8.45
CA TYR A 85 -5.26 -21.21 -8.18
C TYR A 85 -5.19 -22.08 -9.44
N LYS A 86 -5.71 -21.60 -10.57
CA LYS A 86 -5.57 -22.27 -11.87
C LYS A 86 -4.12 -22.46 -12.31
N LEU A 87 -3.22 -21.54 -11.95
CA LEU A 87 -1.78 -21.72 -12.20
C LEU A 87 -1.20 -22.84 -11.34
N VAL A 88 -1.64 -22.95 -10.07
CA VAL A 88 -1.24 -24.04 -9.17
C VAL A 88 -1.78 -25.39 -9.68
N GLU A 89 -3.05 -25.44 -10.08
CA GLU A 89 -3.64 -26.65 -10.70
C GLU A 89 -2.90 -27.05 -11.98
N LYS A 90 -2.59 -26.08 -12.83
CA LYS A 90 -1.84 -26.31 -14.07
C LYS A 90 -0.46 -26.90 -13.77
N GLU A 91 0.31 -26.29 -12.88
CA GLU A 91 1.63 -26.79 -12.49
C GLU A 91 1.54 -28.18 -11.85
N ALA A 92 0.52 -28.44 -11.02
CA ALA A 92 0.27 -29.76 -10.45
C ALA A 92 0.02 -30.80 -11.55
N MET A 93 -0.83 -30.52 -12.54
CA MET A 93 -1.07 -31.44 -13.65
C MET A 93 0.17 -31.66 -14.51
N GLU A 94 0.88 -30.60 -14.89
CA GLU A 94 2.06 -30.66 -15.76
C GLU A 94 3.22 -31.41 -15.11
N THR A 95 3.36 -31.31 -13.79
CA THR A 95 4.43 -31.96 -13.03
C THR A 95 4.00 -33.24 -12.32
N LYS A 96 2.76 -33.69 -12.53
CA LYS A 96 2.15 -34.82 -11.80
C LYS A 96 2.24 -34.65 -10.27
N GLY A 97 1.97 -33.44 -9.79
CA GLY A 97 1.97 -33.07 -8.39
C GLY A 97 3.37 -32.78 -7.81
N ALA A 98 4.44 -32.88 -8.59
CA ALA A 98 5.81 -32.80 -8.08
C ALA A 98 6.37 -31.37 -7.91
N PHE A 99 5.89 -30.39 -8.70
CA PHE A 99 6.41 -29.01 -8.73
C PHE A 99 7.95 -29.01 -8.78
N ALA A 100 8.51 -29.68 -9.78
CA ALA A 100 9.93 -30.05 -9.81
C ALA A 100 10.89 -28.85 -9.83
N SER A 101 10.42 -27.68 -10.29
CA SER A 101 11.17 -26.42 -10.32
C SER A 101 11.29 -25.74 -8.95
N LEU A 102 10.47 -26.13 -7.98
CA LEU A 102 10.41 -25.51 -6.66
C LEU A 102 11.17 -26.32 -5.62
N THR A 103 11.96 -25.61 -4.80
CA THR A 103 12.49 -26.15 -3.54
C THR A 103 11.36 -26.55 -2.60
N ALA A 104 11.65 -27.36 -1.58
CA ALA A 104 10.64 -27.74 -0.59
C ALA A 104 10.00 -26.51 0.09
N GLY A 105 10.80 -25.49 0.44
CA GLY A 105 10.28 -24.26 1.04
C GLY A 105 9.43 -23.42 0.07
N ALA A 106 9.87 -23.25 -1.18
CA ALA A 106 9.08 -22.52 -2.18
C ALA A 106 7.76 -23.24 -2.53
N PHE A 107 7.78 -24.58 -2.53
CA PHE A 107 6.59 -25.40 -2.68
C PHE A 107 5.66 -25.30 -1.46
N ALA A 108 6.20 -25.31 -0.24
CA ALA A 108 5.44 -25.14 0.99
C ALA A 108 4.69 -23.79 1.02
N LYS A 109 5.27 -22.72 0.48
CA LYS A 109 4.55 -21.45 0.28
C LYS A 109 3.31 -21.58 -0.61
N GLN A 110 3.33 -22.45 -1.63
CA GLN A 110 2.15 -22.70 -2.46
C GLN A 110 1.02 -23.34 -1.64
N ILE A 111 1.35 -24.27 -0.73
CA ILE A 111 0.39 -24.87 0.21
C ILE A 111 -0.23 -23.79 1.09
N ILE A 112 0.59 -22.90 1.65
CA ILE A 112 0.12 -21.78 2.48
C ILE A 112 -0.82 -20.88 1.67
N ALA A 113 -0.48 -20.55 0.42
CA ALA A 113 -1.35 -19.74 -0.43
C ALA A 113 -2.69 -20.43 -0.75
N VAL A 114 -2.68 -21.71 -1.10
CA VAL A 114 -3.90 -22.50 -1.32
C VAL A 114 -4.78 -22.49 -0.06
N SER A 115 -4.17 -22.71 1.11
CA SER A 115 -4.86 -22.69 2.40
C SER A 115 -5.41 -21.30 2.74
N ALA A 116 -4.64 -20.24 2.52
CA ALA A 116 -5.04 -18.85 2.76
C ALA A 116 -6.21 -18.41 1.87
N MET A 117 -6.32 -18.94 0.65
CA MET A 117 -7.49 -18.77 -0.22
C MET A 117 -8.71 -19.57 0.22
N GLY A 118 -8.62 -20.34 1.31
CA GLY A 118 -9.68 -21.20 1.82
C GLY A 118 -9.92 -22.45 0.98
N LYS A 119 -8.96 -22.84 0.12
CA LYS A 119 -9.01 -24.07 -0.69
C LYS A 119 -8.19 -25.18 0.00
N ASP A 120 -8.46 -26.43 -0.36
CA ASP A 120 -7.81 -27.58 0.28
C ASP A 120 -6.55 -28.01 -0.50
N PRO A 121 -5.34 -27.89 0.08
CA PRO A 121 -4.11 -28.32 -0.58
C PRO A 121 -3.99 -29.85 -0.71
N ARG A 122 -4.85 -30.64 -0.04
CA ARG A 122 -4.86 -32.11 -0.16
C ARG A 122 -5.53 -32.60 -1.43
N ASN A 123 -6.19 -31.71 -2.17
CA ASN A 123 -6.78 -32.03 -3.46
C ASN A 123 -6.68 -30.83 -4.42
N VAL A 124 -5.53 -30.73 -5.10
CA VAL A 124 -5.29 -29.74 -6.14
C VAL A 124 -5.13 -30.48 -7.47
N ALA A 125 -6.14 -30.37 -8.34
CA ALA A 125 -6.23 -31.14 -9.58
C ALA A 125 -6.00 -32.66 -9.40
N GLY A 126 -6.48 -33.23 -8.28
CA GLY A 126 -6.31 -34.66 -7.94
C GLY A 126 -5.00 -35.01 -7.22
N TYR A 127 -4.13 -34.03 -6.93
CA TYR A 127 -2.88 -34.25 -6.21
C TYR A 127 -2.96 -33.76 -4.76
N ASN A 128 -2.41 -34.54 -3.83
CA ASN A 128 -2.26 -34.16 -2.43
C ASN A 128 -0.91 -33.45 -2.23
N LEU A 129 -0.95 -32.11 -2.17
CA LEU A 129 0.27 -31.32 -2.02
C LEU A 129 0.93 -31.49 -0.64
N ILE A 130 0.17 -31.89 0.39
CA ILE A 130 0.72 -32.19 1.72
C ILE A 130 1.64 -33.41 1.66
N ASP A 131 1.22 -34.49 1.00
CA ASP A 131 2.06 -35.69 0.82
C ASP A 131 3.25 -35.40 -0.09
N THR A 132 3.07 -34.61 -1.15
CA THR A 132 4.19 -34.12 -1.97
C THR A 132 5.22 -33.37 -1.13
N LEU A 133 4.79 -32.54 -0.16
CA LEU A 133 5.71 -31.85 0.75
C LEU A 133 6.49 -32.86 1.59
N GLY A 134 5.83 -33.91 2.08
CA GLY A 134 6.48 -35.02 2.77
C GLY A 134 7.55 -35.70 1.90
N ASP A 135 7.23 -35.99 0.64
CA ASP A 135 8.19 -36.59 -0.31
C ASP A 135 9.39 -35.66 -0.55
N LYS A 136 9.16 -34.35 -0.73
CA LYS A 136 10.25 -33.36 -0.86
C LYS A 136 11.09 -33.28 0.40
N MET A 137 10.51 -33.30 1.59
CA MET A 137 11.26 -33.26 2.84
C MET A 137 12.06 -34.53 3.09
N LEU A 138 11.57 -35.71 2.67
CA LEU A 138 12.36 -36.94 2.70
C LEU A 138 13.61 -36.81 1.80
N VAL A 139 13.47 -36.20 0.62
CA VAL A 139 14.61 -35.91 -0.27
C VAL A 139 15.60 -34.94 0.38
N GLU A 140 15.13 -33.84 0.98
CA GLU A 140 16.00 -32.87 1.68
C GLU A 140 16.77 -33.55 2.82
N LYS A 141 16.08 -34.37 3.62
CA LYS A 141 16.67 -35.16 4.71
C LYS A 141 17.74 -36.12 4.18
N ASN A 142 17.42 -36.90 3.15
CA ASN A 142 18.33 -37.91 2.58
C ASN A 142 19.57 -37.30 1.92
N LYS A 143 19.47 -36.05 1.44
CA LYS A 143 20.61 -35.29 0.92
C LYS A 143 21.48 -34.68 2.01
N ASN A 144 21.12 -34.81 3.28
CA ASN A 144 21.72 -34.06 4.39
C ASN A 144 21.79 -32.56 4.09
N SER A 145 20.69 -32.04 3.49
CA SER A 145 20.58 -30.62 3.11
C SER A 145 20.77 -29.74 4.34
N THR A 146 21.59 -28.70 4.20
CA THR A 146 21.84 -27.73 5.27
C THR A 146 20.92 -26.51 5.20
N GLY A 147 20.05 -26.44 4.19
CA GLY A 147 19.14 -25.33 3.96
C GLY A 147 18.01 -25.30 4.98
N VAL A 148 18.08 -24.38 5.94
CA VAL A 148 17.13 -24.28 7.06
C VAL A 148 15.76 -23.75 6.62
N SER A 149 15.71 -22.89 5.59
CA SER A 149 14.47 -22.27 5.10
C SER A 149 13.44 -23.27 4.57
N ASN A 150 13.90 -24.42 4.05
CA ASN A 150 13.02 -25.50 3.61
C ASN A 150 12.24 -26.11 4.78
N TYR A 151 12.91 -26.39 5.90
CA TYR A 151 12.29 -26.90 7.12
C TYR A 151 11.33 -25.89 7.73
N ILE A 152 11.74 -24.61 7.80
CA ILE A 152 10.90 -23.52 8.30
C ILE A 152 9.57 -23.48 7.57
N TYR A 153 9.58 -23.34 6.24
CA TYR A 153 8.34 -23.21 5.48
C TYR A 153 7.54 -24.52 5.44
N ALA A 154 8.19 -25.68 5.51
CA ALA A 154 7.48 -26.97 5.62
C ALA A 154 6.67 -27.04 6.92
N ILE A 155 7.26 -26.67 8.06
CA ILE A 155 6.54 -26.60 9.34
C ILE A 155 5.40 -25.59 9.24
N ILE A 156 5.66 -24.37 8.77
CA ILE A 156 4.62 -23.34 8.62
C ILE A 156 3.47 -23.82 7.72
N ALA A 157 3.76 -24.52 6.62
CA ALA A 157 2.73 -25.03 5.73
C ALA A 157 1.85 -26.09 6.40
N LEU A 158 2.46 -27.03 7.13
CA LEU A 158 1.71 -28.04 7.89
C LEU A 158 0.88 -27.41 9.01
N GLU A 159 1.45 -26.46 9.74
CA GLU A 159 0.77 -25.75 10.83
C GLU A 159 -0.30 -24.78 10.37
N SER A 160 -0.22 -24.29 9.14
CA SER A 160 -1.14 -23.27 8.62
C SER A 160 -2.62 -23.64 8.76
N LYS A 161 -2.95 -24.94 8.81
CA LYS A 161 -4.29 -25.43 9.15
C LYS A 161 -4.25 -26.80 9.84
N SER A 162 -3.17 -27.08 10.55
CA SER A 162 -2.90 -28.38 11.20
C SER A 162 -3.07 -29.57 10.25
N TYR A 163 -2.47 -29.49 9.06
CA TYR A 163 -2.50 -30.54 8.06
C TYR A 163 -1.65 -31.73 8.49
N ASN A 164 -2.20 -32.94 8.41
CA ASN A 164 -1.44 -34.18 8.59
C ASN A 164 -1.16 -34.83 7.23
N TYR A 165 -0.05 -35.54 7.14
CA TYR A 165 0.21 -36.45 6.02
C TYR A 165 -0.82 -37.59 5.99
N SER A 166 -1.08 -38.14 4.80
CA SER A 166 -2.03 -39.26 4.65
C SER A 166 -1.48 -40.60 5.17
N ASP A 167 -0.15 -40.77 5.13
CA ASP A 167 0.56 -41.98 5.55
C ASP A 167 1.59 -41.63 6.64
N SER A 168 1.19 -41.79 7.90
CA SER A 168 2.04 -41.47 9.05
C SER A 168 3.33 -42.29 9.10
N ASP A 169 3.30 -43.53 8.59
CA ASP A 169 4.43 -44.45 8.67
C ASP A 169 5.49 -44.08 7.63
N LYS A 170 5.06 -43.82 6.39
CA LYS A 170 5.96 -43.35 5.31
C LYS A 170 6.65 -42.05 5.70
N TYR A 171 5.92 -41.12 6.32
CA TYR A 171 6.42 -39.78 6.63
C TYR A 171 6.92 -39.63 8.07
N ALA A 172 7.06 -40.71 8.84
CA ALA A 172 7.50 -40.66 10.24
C ALA A 172 8.81 -39.87 10.42
N ALA A 173 9.78 -40.05 9.51
CA ALA A 173 11.09 -39.39 9.55
C ALA A 173 11.07 -37.88 9.27
N VAL A 174 9.95 -37.38 8.75
CA VAL A 174 9.66 -35.96 8.46
C VAL A 174 8.31 -35.55 9.05
N SER A 175 7.89 -36.22 10.13
CA SER A 175 6.71 -35.83 10.90
C SER A 175 6.83 -34.40 11.42
N HIS A 176 5.71 -33.79 11.83
CA HIS A 176 5.67 -32.47 12.48
C HIS A 176 6.75 -32.34 13.56
N LYS A 177 6.78 -33.31 14.49
CA LYS A 177 7.77 -33.34 15.57
C LYS A 177 9.19 -33.49 15.03
N SER A 178 9.44 -34.41 14.08
CA SER A 178 10.78 -34.61 13.53
C SER A 178 11.32 -33.37 12.79
N LEU A 179 10.46 -32.63 12.11
CA LEU A 179 10.83 -31.37 11.45
C LEU A 179 11.17 -30.28 12.47
N VAL A 180 10.35 -30.13 13.51
CA VAL A 180 10.54 -29.17 14.61
C VAL A 180 11.81 -29.48 15.41
N ASP A 181 12.00 -30.73 15.81
CA ASP A 181 13.20 -31.19 16.52
C ASP A 181 14.45 -30.95 15.68
N HIS A 182 14.39 -31.24 14.37
CA HIS A 182 15.49 -30.96 13.46
C HIS A 182 15.79 -29.47 13.38
N LEU A 183 14.78 -28.62 13.16
CA LEU A 183 14.95 -27.17 13.09
C LEU A 183 15.61 -26.65 14.37
N ALA A 184 15.06 -26.96 15.54
CA ALA A 184 15.61 -26.53 16.82
C ALA A 184 17.07 -26.99 17.03
N SER A 185 17.44 -28.18 16.54
CA SER A 185 18.82 -28.67 16.61
C SER A 185 19.82 -27.89 15.74
N THR A 186 19.34 -27.03 14.83
CA THR A 186 20.20 -26.17 13.98
C THR A 186 20.48 -24.79 14.59
N GLN A 187 19.95 -24.49 15.78
CA GLN A 187 20.24 -23.26 16.49
C GLN A 187 21.71 -23.23 16.93
N PHE A 188 22.37 -22.08 16.75
CA PHE A 188 23.75 -21.88 17.19
C PHE A 188 23.81 -21.45 18.66
N ASP A 189 24.97 -21.60 19.30
CA ASP A 189 25.20 -21.26 20.71
C ASP A 189 24.88 -19.81 21.08
N ASN A 190 24.88 -18.91 20.09
CA ASN A 190 24.49 -17.50 20.27
C ASN A 190 22.96 -17.27 20.23
N GLY A 191 22.16 -18.34 20.15
CA GLY A 191 20.70 -18.33 20.03
C GLY A 191 20.18 -18.10 18.61
N GLY A 192 21.03 -17.73 17.65
CA GLY A 192 20.60 -17.42 16.29
C GLY A 192 20.47 -18.65 15.38
N PHE A 193 19.70 -18.49 14.30
CA PHE A 193 19.59 -19.47 13.22
C PHE A 193 20.24 -18.95 11.94
N SER A 194 20.78 -19.87 11.15
CA SER A 194 21.49 -19.60 9.89
C SER A 194 20.71 -20.09 8.68
N TRP A 195 20.97 -19.51 7.50
CA TRP A 195 20.49 -20.10 6.24
C TRP A 195 21.15 -21.45 5.94
N ASP A 196 22.34 -21.70 6.51
CA ASP A 196 23.10 -22.93 6.43
C ASP A 196 23.32 -23.49 7.85
N SER A 197 22.70 -24.63 8.14
CA SER A 197 22.72 -25.27 9.46
C SER A 197 24.12 -25.63 9.98
N LYS A 198 25.16 -25.56 9.15
CA LYS A 198 26.54 -25.86 9.52
C LYS A 198 27.45 -24.64 9.59
N SER A 199 26.97 -23.46 9.23
CA SER A 199 27.78 -22.25 9.13
C SER A 199 27.23 -21.10 9.95
N ALA A 200 27.98 -20.69 10.97
CA ALA A 200 27.65 -19.54 11.80
C ALA A 200 27.70 -18.21 11.02
N ASN A 201 28.38 -18.17 9.87
CA ASN A 201 28.44 -16.98 9.00
C ASN A 201 27.07 -16.60 8.45
N GLY A 202 26.14 -17.56 8.41
CA GLY A 202 24.78 -17.33 7.94
C GLY A 202 23.78 -16.96 9.01
N VAL A 203 24.21 -16.84 10.26
CA VAL A 203 23.32 -16.51 11.37
C VAL A 203 22.84 -15.07 11.22
N SER A 204 21.52 -14.87 11.09
CA SER A 204 20.91 -13.57 10.93
C SER A 204 19.59 -13.46 11.69
N GLU A 205 19.17 -12.23 11.95
CA GLU A 205 17.87 -11.92 12.53
C GLU A 205 16.70 -12.31 11.62
N ASP A 206 16.86 -12.29 10.29
CA ASP A 206 15.86 -12.79 9.35
C ASP A 206 15.63 -14.29 9.55
N MET A 207 16.72 -15.07 9.50
CA MET A 207 16.64 -16.52 9.63
C MET A 207 16.19 -16.93 11.02
N THR A 208 16.63 -16.21 12.05
CA THR A 208 16.19 -16.42 13.43
C THR A 208 14.70 -16.14 13.56
N ALA A 209 14.22 -14.97 13.12
CA ALA A 209 12.80 -14.64 13.19
C ALA A 209 11.93 -15.65 12.42
N MET A 210 12.38 -16.09 11.24
CA MET A 210 11.71 -17.13 10.46
C MET A 210 11.63 -18.47 11.20
N ALA A 211 12.70 -18.89 11.89
CA ALA A 211 12.68 -20.09 12.73
C ALA A 211 11.70 -19.94 13.91
N LEU A 212 11.66 -18.76 14.56
CA LEU A 212 10.74 -18.47 15.65
C LEU A 212 9.26 -18.52 15.22
N ILE A 213 8.95 -18.16 13.97
CA ILE A 213 7.61 -18.33 13.40
C ILE A 213 7.25 -19.82 13.35
N ALA A 214 8.14 -20.66 12.80
CA ALA A 214 7.90 -22.10 12.66
C ALA A 214 7.77 -22.81 14.01
N LEU A 215 8.50 -22.36 15.03
CA LEU A 215 8.51 -22.98 16.36
C LEU A 215 7.38 -22.50 17.28
N ALA A 216 6.61 -21.47 16.90
CA ALA A 216 5.66 -20.79 17.78
C ALA A 216 4.61 -21.73 18.42
N ASN A 217 4.06 -22.66 17.63
CA ASN A 217 3.04 -23.61 18.08
C ASN A 217 3.58 -24.74 18.99
N TYR A 218 4.90 -24.81 19.19
CA TYR A 218 5.57 -25.93 19.85
C TYR A 218 6.18 -25.57 21.21
N THR A 219 5.89 -24.37 21.73
CA THR A 219 6.42 -23.86 23.01
C THR A 219 5.87 -24.54 24.27
N ALA A 220 4.97 -25.52 24.12
CA ALA A 220 4.61 -26.45 25.19
C ALA A 220 5.76 -27.43 25.52
N ASP A 221 6.61 -27.74 24.54
CA ASP A 221 7.86 -28.47 24.75
C ASP A 221 8.90 -27.53 25.37
N ALA A 222 9.48 -27.92 26.50
CA ALA A 222 10.42 -27.08 27.25
C ALA A 222 11.71 -26.77 26.48
N GLN A 223 12.19 -27.70 25.65
CA GLN A 223 13.39 -27.50 24.83
C GLN A 223 13.09 -26.51 23.70
N ILE A 224 11.94 -26.65 23.04
CA ILE A 224 11.53 -25.71 21.99
C ILE A 224 11.26 -24.32 22.57
N LYS A 225 10.62 -24.25 23.75
CA LYS A 225 10.41 -22.99 24.46
C LYS A 225 11.73 -22.29 24.80
N ALA A 226 12.74 -23.04 25.24
CA ALA A 226 14.07 -22.50 25.51
C ALA A 226 14.72 -21.98 24.20
N SER A 227 14.66 -22.77 23.13
CA SER A 227 15.16 -22.37 21.81
C SER A 227 14.50 -21.07 21.30
N VAL A 228 13.17 -20.95 21.46
CA VAL A 228 12.43 -19.74 21.09
C VAL A 228 12.88 -18.53 21.90
N ARG A 229 13.06 -18.68 23.22
CA ARG A 229 13.57 -17.60 24.08
C ARG A 229 14.96 -17.18 23.66
N ASP A 230 15.87 -18.12 23.49
CA ASP A 230 17.27 -17.84 23.15
C ASP A 230 17.37 -17.16 21.75
N GLY A 231 16.46 -17.49 20.84
CA GLY A 231 16.33 -16.80 19.55
C GLY A 231 15.80 -15.36 19.67
N PHE A 232 14.82 -15.10 20.54
CA PHE A 232 14.40 -13.72 20.83
C PHE A 232 15.51 -12.91 21.51
N ASP A 233 16.28 -13.52 22.41
CA ASP A 233 17.46 -12.89 23.03
C ASP A 233 18.49 -12.51 21.96
N TYR A 234 18.78 -13.42 21.01
CA TYR A 234 19.63 -13.11 19.86
C TYR A 234 19.10 -11.92 19.06
N ILE A 235 17.81 -11.92 18.69
CA ILE A 235 17.19 -10.82 17.92
C ILE A 235 17.30 -9.50 18.70
N GLN A 236 17.09 -9.51 20.02
CA GLN A 236 17.19 -8.32 20.85
C GLN A 236 18.59 -7.69 20.75
N THR A 237 19.65 -8.50 20.68
CA THR A 237 21.03 -7.99 20.51
C THR A 237 21.25 -7.23 19.19
N LYS A 238 20.38 -7.44 18.19
CA LYS A 238 20.47 -6.80 16.87
C LYS A 238 19.62 -5.53 16.73
N LEU A 239 18.76 -5.24 17.71
CA LEU A 239 17.79 -4.16 17.64
C LEU A 239 18.45 -2.77 17.54
N THR A 240 18.27 -2.09 16.42
CA THR A 240 18.85 -0.75 16.18
C THR A 240 18.19 0.33 17.03
N LYS A 241 18.81 1.53 17.10
CA LYS A 241 18.24 2.71 17.79
C LYS A 241 16.83 3.10 17.33
N ASP A 242 16.44 2.72 16.12
CA ASP A 242 15.13 3.04 15.55
C ASP A 242 14.13 1.89 15.73
N ALA A 243 14.46 0.91 16.59
CA ALA A 243 13.74 -0.34 16.80
C ALA A 243 13.63 -1.21 15.53
N GLY A 244 14.72 -1.23 14.74
CA GLY A 244 14.78 -1.88 13.44
C GLY A 244 15.76 -3.05 13.34
N TYR A 245 15.75 -3.66 12.17
CA TYR A 245 16.59 -4.79 11.77
C TYR A 245 17.01 -4.68 10.30
N ALA A 246 18.21 -5.18 9.98
CA ALA A 246 18.70 -5.42 8.62
C ALA A 246 20.01 -6.23 8.71
N PRO A 247 20.29 -7.15 7.76
CA PRO A 247 21.52 -7.93 7.79
C PRO A 247 22.72 -6.99 7.83
N TRP A 248 23.58 -7.17 8.83
CA TRP A 248 24.77 -6.33 9.07
C TRP A 248 24.48 -4.91 9.59
N GLY A 249 23.26 -4.66 10.08
CA GLY A 249 22.84 -3.44 10.73
C GLY A 249 22.08 -2.48 9.80
N GLY A 250 21.00 -1.89 10.31
CA GLY A 250 20.18 -0.92 9.58
C GLY A 250 18.70 -1.08 9.86
N ASN A 251 17.88 -0.40 9.06
CA ASN A 251 16.42 -0.48 9.12
C ASN A 251 15.93 -0.91 7.73
N SER A 252 15.45 -2.14 7.64
CA SER A 252 14.88 -2.75 6.44
C SER A 252 13.45 -3.18 6.72
N ALA A 253 12.52 -2.85 5.82
CA ALA A 253 11.16 -3.35 5.94
C ALA A 253 11.07 -4.87 5.76
N ASP A 254 12.00 -5.48 5.00
CA ASP A 254 12.06 -6.93 4.82
C ASP A 254 12.32 -7.64 6.16
N SER A 255 13.38 -7.23 6.87
CA SER A 255 13.74 -7.83 8.15
C SER A 255 12.79 -7.46 9.28
N GLN A 256 12.31 -6.23 9.27
CA GLN A 256 11.31 -5.80 10.23
C GLN A 256 10.01 -6.59 10.09
N ALA A 257 9.59 -6.93 8.87
CA ALA A 257 8.42 -7.78 8.65
C ALA A 257 8.61 -9.18 9.25
N GLN A 258 9.80 -9.79 9.11
CA GLN A 258 10.09 -11.10 9.73
C GLN A 258 9.95 -11.05 11.25
N VAL A 259 10.49 -10.01 11.90
CA VAL A 259 10.36 -9.86 13.35
C VAL A 259 8.92 -9.59 13.78
N ILE A 260 8.14 -8.84 12.99
CA ILE A 260 6.71 -8.66 13.27
C ILE A 260 5.96 -10.00 13.21
N PHE A 261 6.24 -10.84 12.20
CA PHE A 261 5.68 -12.19 12.17
C PHE A 261 6.10 -12.97 13.42
N ALA A 262 7.40 -13.05 13.73
CA ALA A 262 7.89 -13.80 14.89
C ALA A 262 7.21 -13.38 16.19
N LEU A 263 7.09 -12.08 16.45
CA LEU A 263 6.41 -11.54 17.63
C LEU A 263 4.94 -11.95 17.65
N THR A 264 4.20 -11.68 16.57
CA THR A 264 2.74 -11.90 16.53
C THR A 264 2.36 -13.37 16.52
N GLU A 265 3.13 -14.23 15.85
CA GLU A 265 2.94 -15.69 15.83
C GLU A 265 3.23 -16.31 17.21
N ASN A 266 4.15 -15.74 18.00
CA ASN A 266 4.40 -16.14 19.39
C ASN A 266 3.47 -15.42 20.40
N GLY A 267 2.42 -14.75 19.93
CA GLY A 267 1.41 -14.09 20.76
C GLY A 267 1.86 -12.76 21.39
N TRP A 268 3.05 -12.27 21.06
CA TRP A 268 3.58 -11.03 21.62
C TRP A 268 3.05 -9.82 20.87
N ASN A 269 2.58 -8.82 21.62
CA ASN A 269 2.16 -7.55 21.04
C ASN A 269 3.39 -6.69 20.73
N PRO A 270 3.69 -6.38 19.46
CA PRO A 270 4.85 -5.56 19.11
C PRO A 270 4.83 -4.16 19.74
N LYS A 271 3.66 -3.68 20.17
CA LYS A 271 3.47 -2.38 20.82
C LYS A 271 3.73 -2.40 22.32
N THR A 272 3.76 -3.56 22.97
CA THR A 272 3.98 -3.65 24.43
C THR A 272 5.11 -4.58 24.84
N ALA A 273 5.76 -5.25 23.88
CA ALA A 273 6.98 -6.01 24.11
C ALA A 273 8.14 -5.06 24.44
N SER A 274 8.34 -4.75 25.73
CA SER A 274 9.30 -3.76 26.23
C SER A 274 10.71 -3.97 25.73
N ASP A 275 11.11 -5.23 25.56
CA ASP A 275 12.42 -5.64 25.06
C ASP A 275 12.70 -5.19 23.61
N PHE A 276 11.64 -4.85 22.88
CA PHE A 276 11.64 -4.44 21.47
C PHE A 276 11.26 -2.96 21.29
N ILE A 277 11.06 -2.23 22.38
CA ILE A 277 10.70 -0.80 22.37
C ILE A 277 11.91 0.02 22.82
N LYS A 278 12.31 0.99 22.01
CA LYS A 278 13.43 1.87 22.35
C LYS A 278 13.01 3.03 23.25
N PRO A 279 13.93 3.63 24.03
CA PRO A 279 13.62 4.74 24.93
C PRO A 279 12.94 5.95 24.28
N GLN A 280 13.18 6.17 22.97
CA GLN A 280 12.53 7.22 22.18
C GLN A 280 11.06 6.90 21.82
N GLY A 281 10.56 5.73 22.21
CA GLY A 281 9.22 5.23 21.87
C GLY A 281 9.15 4.52 20.51
N ASN A 282 10.29 4.34 19.82
CA ASN A 282 10.34 3.59 18.57
C ASN A 282 10.06 2.11 18.84
N TRP A 283 9.30 1.49 17.95
CA TRP A 283 8.86 0.09 18.01
C TRP A 283 8.68 -0.45 16.59
N ALA A 284 8.36 -1.74 16.47
CA ALA A 284 8.35 -2.44 15.18
C ALA A 284 7.60 -1.71 14.04
N ILE A 285 6.43 -1.14 14.34
CA ILE A 285 5.61 -0.46 13.33
C ILE A 285 6.08 0.97 13.05
N SER A 286 6.65 1.69 14.02
CA SER A 286 7.30 2.96 13.69
C SER A 286 8.53 2.74 12.81
N ASN A 287 9.24 1.62 12.99
CA ASN A 287 10.43 1.29 12.22
C ASN A 287 10.12 0.89 10.77
N ILE A 288 9.18 -0.05 10.57
CA ILE A 288 8.88 -0.54 9.21
C ILE A 288 8.44 0.61 8.29
N LEU A 289 7.73 1.60 8.85
CA LEU A 289 7.25 2.77 8.12
C LEU A 289 8.35 3.79 7.77
N LEU A 290 9.60 3.63 8.23
CA LEU A 290 10.73 4.43 7.73
C LEU A 290 10.98 4.17 6.24
N ASN A 291 10.67 2.97 5.77
CA ASN A 291 10.81 2.57 4.37
C ASN A 291 9.57 2.88 3.53
N PHE A 292 8.46 3.33 4.13
CA PHE A 292 7.21 3.59 3.42
C PHE A 292 7.29 4.84 2.54
N ASP A 293 7.02 4.68 1.25
CA ASP A 293 6.88 5.79 0.30
C ASP A 293 5.45 6.32 0.29
N LYS A 294 5.21 7.45 0.95
CA LYS A 294 3.90 8.11 0.93
C LYS A 294 3.44 8.59 -0.46
N ASN A 295 4.34 8.68 -1.45
CA ASN A 295 3.99 9.17 -2.78
C ASN A 295 3.39 8.07 -3.66
N THR A 296 3.71 6.81 -3.38
CA THR A 296 3.23 5.65 -4.13
C THR A 296 2.41 4.68 -3.29
N GLY A 297 2.74 4.53 -2.01
CA GLY A 297 2.25 3.46 -1.15
C GLY A 297 3.18 2.25 -1.10
N GLY A 298 4.28 2.23 -1.88
CA GLY A 298 5.28 1.18 -1.84
C GLY A 298 6.27 1.32 -0.68
N PHE A 299 7.25 0.42 -0.63
CA PHE A 299 8.37 0.49 0.30
C PHE A 299 9.71 0.55 -0.43
N PHE A 300 10.59 1.40 0.05
CA PHE A 300 11.99 1.50 -0.38
C PHE A 300 12.85 0.40 0.25
N VAL A 301 13.93 0.00 -0.42
CA VAL A 301 14.95 -0.86 0.20
C VAL A 301 15.62 -0.12 1.36
N LYS A 302 15.96 1.16 1.15
CA LYS A 302 16.46 2.07 2.19
C LYS A 302 15.57 3.30 2.30
N PRO A 303 15.36 3.84 3.51
CA PRO A 303 14.59 5.07 3.69
C PRO A 303 15.07 6.21 2.79
N GLY A 304 14.19 6.71 1.93
CA GLY A 304 14.47 7.85 1.05
C GLY A 304 15.09 7.53 -0.31
N ASP A 305 15.13 6.26 -0.74
CA ASP A 305 15.47 5.91 -2.12
C ASP A 305 14.53 6.58 -3.15
N HIS A 306 14.92 6.59 -4.43
CA HIS A 306 14.17 7.29 -5.48
C HIS A 306 12.84 6.62 -5.83
N GLU A 307 12.78 5.28 -5.83
CA GLU A 307 11.58 4.51 -6.17
C GLU A 307 11.42 3.33 -5.21
N PRO A 308 10.16 2.93 -4.90
CA PRO A 308 9.91 1.72 -4.13
C PRO A 308 10.41 0.47 -4.86
N ASN A 309 10.80 -0.53 -4.09
CA ASN A 309 11.16 -1.85 -4.59
C ASN A 309 9.99 -2.81 -4.43
N ASN A 310 9.67 -3.57 -5.47
CA ASN A 310 8.53 -4.50 -5.44
C ASN A 310 8.68 -5.57 -4.34
N TYR A 311 9.86 -6.16 -4.18
CA TYR A 311 10.09 -7.20 -3.17
C TYR A 311 9.93 -6.64 -1.75
N THR A 312 10.59 -5.52 -1.45
CA THR A 312 10.46 -4.86 -0.15
C THR A 312 9.03 -4.35 0.10
N THR A 313 8.32 -3.96 -0.95
CA THR A 313 6.89 -3.61 -0.91
C THR A 313 6.03 -4.81 -0.54
N TYR A 314 6.32 -6.01 -1.06
CA TYR A 314 5.63 -7.24 -0.69
C TYR A 314 5.86 -7.60 0.77
N SER A 315 7.11 -7.51 1.25
CA SER A 315 7.45 -7.78 2.65
C SER A 315 6.81 -6.76 3.60
N GLY A 316 6.93 -5.47 3.30
CA GLY A 316 6.33 -4.40 4.08
C GLY A 316 4.81 -4.53 4.18
N PHE A 317 4.16 -4.91 3.07
CA PHE A 317 2.73 -5.23 3.04
C PHE A 317 2.40 -6.38 3.98
N ALA A 318 3.07 -7.52 3.83
CA ALA A 318 2.79 -8.71 4.61
C ALA A 318 3.04 -8.48 6.12
N GLY A 319 4.09 -7.74 6.49
CA GLY A 319 4.36 -7.34 7.87
C GLY A 319 3.28 -6.43 8.47
N LEU A 320 2.79 -5.44 7.72
CA LEU A 320 1.67 -4.61 8.16
C LEU A 320 0.37 -5.43 8.29
N VAL A 321 0.12 -6.40 7.40
CA VAL A 321 -1.02 -7.31 7.50
C VAL A 321 -0.92 -8.19 8.74
N ALA A 322 0.25 -8.73 9.08
CA ALA A 322 0.44 -9.52 10.30
C ALA A 322 0.08 -8.71 11.55
N TYR A 323 0.59 -7.48 11.64
CA TYR A 323 0.26 -6.60 12.75
C TYR A 323 -1.24 -6.23 12.76
N ASP A 324 -1.82 -5.95 11.59
CA ASP A 324 -3.24 -5.64 11.45
C ASP A 324 -4.13 -6.77 11.96
N ARG A 325 -3.78 -8.02 11.63
CA ARG A 325 -4.48 -9.23 12.10
C ARG A 325 -4.38 -9.37 13.62
N TYR A 326 -3.18 -9.25 14.16
CA TYR A 326 -2.95 -9.28 15.61
C TYR A 326 -3.74 -8.18 16.32
N ALA A 327 -3.64 -6.92 15.86
CA ALA A 327 -4.29 -5.76 16.46
C ALA A 327 -5.83 -5.77 16.32
N THR A 328 -6.38 -6.68 15.51
CA THR A 328 -7.83 -6.87 15.32
C THR A 328 -8.30 -8.26 15.76
N GLU A 329 -7.49 -8.95 16.59
CA GLU A 329 -7.84 -10.23 17.23
C GLU A 329 -8.28 -11.32 16.23
N ARG A 330 -7.67 -11.31 15.04
CA ARG A 330 -7.82 -12.39 14.06
C ARG A 330 -6.72 -13.44 14.24
N ALA A 331 -6.92 -14.63 13.68
CA ALA A 331 -5.86 -15.64 13.55
C ALA A 331 -4.60 -15.00 12.97
N THR A 332 -3.41 -15.47 13.36
CA THR A 332 -2.13 -14.89 12.95
C THR A 332 -1.92 -14.98 11.42
N PHE A 333 -0.82 -14.45 10.90
CA PHE A 333 -0.66 -14.33 9.46
C PHE A 333 -0.63 -15.72 8.79
N PHE A 334 0.13 -16.64 9.38
CA PHE A 334 0.30 -17.99 8.86
C PHE A 334 -0.74 -19.00 9.36
N ASP A 335 -1.45 -18.74 10.47
CA ASP A 335 -2.61 -19.53 10.87
C ASP A 335 -3.83 -19.25 9.98
N THR A 336 -4.03 -20.08 8.96
CA THR A 336 -5.14 -20.01 8.01
C THR A 336 -6.40 -20.76 8.47
N SER A 337 -6.54 -21.07 9.76
CA SER A 337 -7.74 -21.70 10.32
C SER A 337 -9.02 -20.91 10.04
N ASP A 338 -8.94 -19.59 10.04
CA ASP A 338 -10.04 -18.66 9.72
C ASP A 338 -10.21 -18.38 8.21
N ALA A 339 -9.38 -19.00 7.36
CA ALA A 339 -9.47 -18.83 5.92
C ALA A 339 -10.58 -19.69 5.30
N THR A 340 -11.51 -19.02 4.63
CA THR A 340 -12.60 -19.62 3.85
C THR A 340 -12.78 -18.84 2.56
N THR A 341 -13.27 -19.49 1.50
CA THR A 341 -13.55 -18.82 0.22
C THR A 341 -14.59 -17.70 0.36
N THR A 342 -15.45 -17.76 1.37
CA THR A 342 -16.46 -16.75 1.70
C THR A 342 -15.89 -15.54 2.45
N ASN A 343 -14.74 -15.67 3.10
CA ASN A 343 -14.08 -14.57 3.81
C ASN A 343 -13.30 -13.65 2.87
N LEU A 344 -12.92 -14.14 1.68
CA LEU A 344 -12.25 -13.35 0.64
C LEU A 344 -13.10 -12.15 0.23
N LYS A 345 -12.44 -11.01 0.01
CA LYS A 345 -13.09 -9.76 -0.36
C LYS A 345 -12.87 -9.47 -1.83
N PHE A 346 -13.94 -9.02 -2.48
CA PHE A 346 -13.92 -8.72 -3.90
C PHE A 346 -14.52 -7.35 -4.18
N ASP A 347 -13.86 -6.60 -5.04
CA ASP A 347 -14.41 -5.37 -5.58
C ASP A 347 -15.21 -5.67 -6.86
N THR A 348 -16.49 -5.31 -6.83
CA THR A 348 -17.44 -5.47 -7.92
C THR A 348 -18.14 -4.15 -8.27
N VAL A 349 -17.69 -3.04 -7.68
CA VAL A 349 -18.40 -1.77 -7.72
C VAL A 349 -17.63 -0.82 -8.63
N ALA A 350 -18.18 -0.59 -9.82
CA ALA A 350 -17.63 0.40 -10.74
C ALA A 350 -17.55 1.81 -10.10
N PRO A 351 -16.49 2.59 -10.41
CA PRO A 351 -16.36 3.96 -9.93
C PRO A 351 -17.57 4.82 -10.33
N LYS A 352 -18.14 5.50 -9.33
CA LYS A 352 -19.38 6.30 -9.52
C LYS A 352 -19.13 7.79 -9.70
N THR A 353 -17.92 8.26 -9.41
CA THR A 353 -17.58 9.68 -9.47
C THR A 353 -16.18 9.89 -10.01
N VAL A 354 -15.98 10.98 -10.74
CA VAL A 354 -14.66 11.53 -11.08
C VAL A 354 -14.71 13.04 -10.89
N LYS A 355 -13.73 13.60 -10.18
CA LYS A 355 -13.65 15.05 -9.95
C LYS A 355 -12.82 15.69 -11.06
N MET A 356 -13.49 16.35 -12.00
CA MET A 356 -12.82 17.04 -13.12
C MET A 356 -12.57 18.51 -12.83
N ALA A 357 -11.43 19.02 -13.29
CA ALA A 357 -11.25 20.46 -13.46
C ALA A 357 -12.15 20.98 -14.60
N ALA A 358 -12.55 22.25 -14.54
CA ALA A 358 -13.37 22.86 -15.60
C ALA A 358 -12.65 22.82 -16.95
N VAL A 359 -13.26 22.18 -17.94
CA VAL A 359 -12.74 22.09 -19.31
C VAL A 359 -13.22 23.31 -20.10
N THR A 360 -12.29 24.09 -20.63
CA THR A 360 -12.60 25.28 -21.44
C THR A 360 -11.93 25.20 -22.81
N ASN A 361 -12.41 25.95 -23.78
CA ASN A 361 -11.77 26.07 -25.10
C ASN A 361 -10.38 26.75 -25.06
N THR A 362 -9.99 27.30 -23.91
CA THR A 362 -8.64 27.81 -23.64
C THR A 362 -7.76 26.84 -22.84
N ALA A 363 -8.31 25.70 -22.40
CA ALA A 363 -7.57 24.74 -21.61
C ALA A 363 -6.42 24.13 -22.41
N LYS A 364 -5.31 23.86 -21.71
CA LYS A 364 -4.17 23.11 -22.26
C LYS A 364 -4.14 21.66 -21.82
N THR A 365 -4.89 21.35 -20.77
CA THR A 365 -4.99 20.00 -20.24
C THR A 365 -6.43 19.67 -19.85
N VAL A 366 -6.72 18.37 -19.81
CA VAL A 366 -7.91 17.79 -19.18
C VAL A 366 -7.40 17.07 -17.93
N THR A 367 -7.75 17.58 -16.75
CA THR A 367 -7.27 17.07 -15.46
C THR A 367 -8.44 16.55 -14.65
N GLY A 368 -8.27 15.40 -14.00
CA GLY A 368 -9.24 14.86 -13.07
C GLY A 368 -8.61 14.09 -11.92
N ILE A 369 -9.46 13.73 -10.95
CA ILE A 369 -9.14 12.85 -9.83
C ILE A 369 -10.12 11.68 -9.86
N ALA A 370 -9.59 10.47 -10.02
CA ALA A 370 -10.27 9.18 -9.92
C ALA A 370 -9.76 8.44 -8.67
N GLU A 371 -10.09 7.16 -8.53
CA GLU A 371 -9.45 6.29 -7.54
C GLU A 371 -7.94 6.14 -7.84
N PRO A 372 -7.08 5.99 -6.82
CA PRO A 372 -5.66 5.75 -7.01
C PRO A 372 -5.39 4.62 -8.00
N TYR A 373 -4.46 4.84 -8.94
CA TYR A 373 -4.06 3.87 -9.95
C TYR A 373 -5.15 3.38 -10.93
N ALA A 374 -6.38 3.90 -10.85
CA ALA A 374 -7.43 3.62 -11.82
C ALA A 374 -7.07 4.16 -13.23
N GLN A 375 -7.60 3.51 -14.27
CA GLN A 375 -7.44 3.97 -15.64
C GLN A 375 -8.54 4.95 -16.05
N ALA A 376 -8.17 6.14 -16.49
CA ALA A 376 -9.03 7.13 -17.09
C ALA A 376 -8.95 7.08 -18.63
N THR A 377 -10.03 6.66 -19.29
CA THR A 377 -10.15 6.71 -20.75
C THR A 377 -10.95 7.93 -21.19
N ILE A 378 -10.33 8.79 -21.98
CA ILE A 378 -10.87 10.09 -22.39
C ILE A 378 -11.30 10.05 -23.86
N TYR A 379 -12.49 10.58 -24.13
CA TYR A 379 -13.03 10.79 -25.46
C TYR A 379 -13.33 12.28 -25.67
N ILE A 380 -12.98 12.80 -26.85
CA ILE A 380 -13.30 14.16 -27.30
C ILE A 380 -14.02 14.02 -28.64
N ALA A 381 -15.17 14.68 -28.79
CA ALA A 381 -16.02 14.56 -29.99
C ALA A 381 -16.24 13.09 -30.42
N SER A 382 -16.54 12.23 -29.45
CA SER A 382 -16.76 10.79 -29.62
C SER A 382 -15.55 9.95 -30.10
N LYS A 383 -14.36 10.53 -30.22
CA LYS A 383 -13.12 9.80 -30.53
C LYS A 383 -12.31 9.56 -29.26
N LYS A 384 -11.81 8.34 -29.07
CA LYS A 384 -10.88 8.02 -27.97
C LYS A 384 -9.58 8.77 -28.21
N VAL A 385 -9.13 9.56 -27.24
CA VAL A 385 -7.90 10.37 -27.35
C VAL A 385 -6.80 9.94 -26.39
N ALA A 386 -7.15 9.29 -25.27
CA ALA A 386 -6.20 8.81 -24.29
C ALA A 386 -6.76 7.69 -23.41
N THR A 387 -5.87 6.86 -22.88
CA THR A 387 -6.06 6.09 -21.66
C THR A 387 -4.88 6.41 -20.74
N LEU A 388 -5.15 6.88 -19.53
CA LEU A 388 -4.14 7.33 -18.56
C LEU A 388 -4.32 6.61 -17.24
N THR A 389 -3.23 6.26 -16.57
CA THR A 389 -3.26 5.76 -15.20
C THR A 389 -3.23 6.94 -14.23
N ALA A 390 -4.17 6.98 -13.29
CA ALA A 390 -4.14 7.93 -12.17
C ALA A 390 -2.93 7.63 -11.26
N ASN A 391 -2.32 8.65 -10.66
CA ASN A 391 -1.25 8.43 -9.67
C ASN A 391 -1.81 7.96 -8.32
N ALA A 392 -0.95 7.80 -7.30
CA ALA A 392 -1.36 7.39 -5.94
C ALA A 392 -2.39 8.33 -5.27
N THR A 393 -2.46 9.59 -5.71
CA THR A 393 -3.46 10.57 -5.25
C THR A 393 -4.74 10.57 -6.09
N GLY A 394 -4.85 9.65 -7.07
CA GLY A 394 -5.97 9.58 -8.00
C GLY A 394 -5.89 10.57 -9.18
N LYS A 395 -4.86 11.42 -9.25
CA LYS A 395 -4.77 12.48 -10.26
C LYS A 395 -4.31 11.92 -11.60
N PHE A 396 -5.02 12.28 -12.67
CA PHE A 396 -4.61 12.09 -14.06
C PHE A 396 -4.64 13.42 -14.82
N THR A 397 -3.76 13.58 -15.81
CA THR A 397 -3.67 14.80 -16.63
C THR A 397 -3.40 14.43 -18.09
N TYR A 398 -4.30 14.82 -18.98
CA TYR A 398 -4.12 14.70 -20.43
C TYR A 398 -3.74 16.05 -21.02
N THR A 399 -2.62 16.12 -21.75
CA THR A 399 -2.22 17.33 -22.49
C THR A 399 -2.89 17.37 -23.84
N LEU A 400 -3.58 18.48 -24.13
CA LEU A 400 -4.32 18.67 -25.37
C LEU A 400 -3.36 19.06 -26.50
N PRO A 401 -3.30 18.29 -27.61
CA PRO A 401 -2.46 18.65 -28.76
C PRO A 401 -3.00 19.87 -29.51
N THR A 402 -4.31 20.09 -29.46
CA THR A 402 -5.01 21.23 -30.07
C THR A 402 -6.05 21.79 -29.12
N SER A 403 -6.40 23.06 -29.29
CA SER A 403 -7.47 23.69 -28.49
C SER A 403 -8.82 23.06 -28.82
N LEU A 404 -9.66 22.91 -27.80
CA LEU A 404 -11.02 22.39 -27.94
C LEU A 404 -11.98 23.42 -28.51
N ASN A 405 -13.04 22.96 -29.16
CA ASN A 405 -14.13 23.80 -29.62
C ASN A 405 -15.10 24.09 -28.46
N ALA A 406 -15.69 25.29 -28.45
CA ALA A 406 -16.76 25.60 -27.51
C ALA A 406 -17.95 24.64 -27.68
N LYS A 407 -18.56 24.22 -26.57
CA LYS A 407 -19.66 23.24 -26.52
C LYS A 407 -19.32 21.82 -26.98
N GLU A 408 -18.07 21.54 -27.32
CA GLU A 408 -17.63 20.18 -27.64
C GLU A 408 -17.80 19.25 -26.44
N SER A 409 -18.08 17.97 -26.70
CA SER A 409 -18.25 16.97 -25.65
C SER A 409 -16.92 16.33 -25.29
N VAL A 410 -16.64 16.29 -23.99
CA VAL A 410 -15.60 15.46 -23.38
C VAL A 410 -16.28 14.38 -22.55
N LYS A 411 -15.93 13.11 -22.78
CA LYS A 411 -16.39 11.98 -21.98
C LYS A 411 -15.21 11.29 -21.31
N VAL A 412 -15.36 10.91 -20.06
CA VAL A 412 -14.36 10.17 -19.30
C VAL A 412 -14.99 8.87 -18.78
N TYR A 413 -14.31 7.75 -18.98
CA TYR A 413 -14.62 6.47 -18.36
C TYR A 413 -13.50 6.13 -17.40
N ILE A 414 -13.84 5.67 -16.20
CA ILE A 414 -12.87 5.18 -15.22
C ILE A 414 -13.01 3.66 -15.15
N THR A 415 -11.89 2.95 -15.19
CA THR A 415 -11.79 1.54 -14.84
C THR A 415 -10.92 1.44 -13.59
N ASP A 416 -11.46 0.90 -12.50
CA ASP A 416 -10.69 0.68 -11.26
C ASP A 416 -9.64 -0.45 -11.44
N LEU A 417 -8.88 -0.73 -10.37
CA LEU A 417 -7.88 -1.81 -10.37
C LEU A 417 -8.50 -3.21 -10.46
N ALA A 418 -9.75 -3.38 -10.00
CA ALA A 418 -10.48 -4.64 -10.09
C ALA A 418 -11.09 -4.89 -11.49
N GLY A 419 -10.99 -3.92 -12.38
CA GLY A 419 -11.49 -3.98 -13.74
C GLY A 419 -12.94 -3.52 -13.90
N ASN A 420 -13.59 -2.98 -12.87
CA ASN A 420 -14.96 -2.48 -12.99
C ASN A 420 -14.96 -1.13 -13.70
N LYS A 421 -15.80 -1.01 -14.74
CA LYS A 421 -15.85 0.17 -15.60
C LYS A 421 -17.05 1.06 -15.28
N SER A 422 -16.80 2.35 -15.08
CA SER A 422 -17.82 3.36 -14.84
C SER A 422 -18.75 3.58 -16.05
N LYS A 423 -19.91 4.20 -15.78
CA LYS A 423 -20.65 4.91 -16.84
C LYS A 423 -19.84 6.13 -17.34
N ALA A 424 -20.20 6.67 -18.49
CA ALA A 424 -19.54 7.84 -19.06
C ALA A 424 -19.83 9.09 -18.22
N PHE A 425 -18.78 9.74 -17.72
CA PHE A 425 -18.86 11.10 -17.17
C PHE A 425 -18.76 12.11 -18.29
N SER A 426 -19.82 12.88 -18.53
CA SER A 426 -19.91 13.82 -19.66
C SER A 426 -19.72 15.26 -19.21
N TYR A 427 -18.86 15.98 -19.92
CA TYR A 427 -18.55 17.38 -19.70
C TYR A 427 -18.67 18.14 -21.02
N THR A 428 -19.17 19.37 -20.95
CA THR A 428 -19.26 20.26 -22.11
C THR A 428 -18.17 21.31 -21.99
N VAL A 429 -17.42 21.52 -23.07
CA VAL A 429 -16.37 22.52 -23.11
C VAL A 429 -16.98 23.91 -22.95
N ILE A 430 -16.57 24.59 -21.87
CA ILE A 430 -17.03 25.94 -21.53
C ILE A 430 -16.31 26.94 -22.44
N ASP A 431 -17.07 27.82 -23.08
CA ASP A 431 -16.50 28.91 -23.84
C ASP A 431 -15.95 30.00 -22.90
N LYS A 432 -14.65 30.25 -22.96
CA LYS A 432 -13.94 31.25 -22.16
C LYS A 432 -13.05 32.17 -23.02
N LEU A 433 -13.42 32.41 -24.28
CA LEU A 433 -12.65 33.25 -25.19
C LEU A 433 -12.48 34.67 -24.65
N THR A 434 -11.30 35.04 -24.16
CA THR A 434 -11.02 36.42 -23.74
C THR A 434 -10.17 37.13 -24.79
N PRO A 435 -10.59 38.29 -25.33
CA PRO A 435 -9.75 39.06 -26.25
C PRO A 435 -8.43 39.49 -25.60
N ALA A 436 -7.39 39.67 -26.42
CA ALA A 436 -6.14 40.23 -25.93
C ALA A 436 -6.34 41.68 -25.46
N THR A 437 -5.68 42.06 -24.37
CA THR A 437 -5.66 43.43 -23.88
C THR A 437 -5.12 44.37 -24.97
N PRO A 438 -5.82 45.46 -25.31
CA PRO A 438 -5.30 46.42 -26.27
C PRO A 438 -4.03 47.09 -25.72
N LYS A 439 -3.06 47.35 -26.60
CA LYS A 439 -1.84 48.11 -26.30
C LYS A 439 -1.97 49.48 -26.93
N ALA A 440 -1.85 50.54 -26.14
CA ALA A 440 -1.88 51.91 -26.66
C ALA A 440 -0.47 52.43 -26.93
N SER A 441 -0.33 53.24 -27.97
CA SER A 441 0.81 54.13 -28.12
C SER A 441 0.73 55.27 -27.09
N THR A 442 1.85 55.94 -26.83
CA THR A 442 1.90 57.13 -25.97
C THR A 442 0.88 58.18 -26.43
N VAL A 443 0.03 58.64 -25.51
CA VAL A 443 -0.91 59.75 -25.75
C VAL A 443 -0.34 61.00 -25.09
N LYS A 444 -0.18 62.09 -25.84
CA LYS A 444 0.28 63.39 -25.34
C LYS A 444 -0.88 64.37 -25.21
N ALA A 445 -0.70 65.42 -24.40
CA ALA A 445 -1.66 66.51 -24.29
C ALA A 445 -1.93 67.10 -25.68
N GLY A 446 -3.19 67.43 -25.95
CA GLY A 446 -3.65 67.89 -27.26
C GLY A 446 -4.02 66.79 -28.24
N ALA A 447 -3.77 65.50 -27.95
CA ALA A 447 -4.16 64.40 -28.83
C ALA A 447 -5.69 64.33 -29.01
N THR A 448 -6.12 64.16 -30.26
CA THR A 448 -7.52 63.95 -30.68
C THR A 448 -7.80 62.49 -31.11
N SER A 449 -6.84 61.60 -30.86
CA SER A 449 -7.00 60.17 -31.10
C SER A 449 -6.14 59.33 -30.17
N VAL A 450 -6.58 58.11 -29.91
CA VAL A 450 -5.82 57.07 -29.23
C VAL A 450 -5.50 55.98 -30.25
N LYS A 451 -4.20 55.71 -30.46
CA LYS A 451 -3.71 54.72 -31.41
C LYS A 451 -3.10 53.54 -30.67
N GLY A 452 -3.06 52.38 -31.31
CA GLY A 452 -2.50 51.18 -30.69
C GLY A 452 -2.71 49.92 -31.49
N THR A 453 -2.51 48.77 -30.85
CA THR A 453 -2.81 47.44 -31.39
C THR A 453 -3.75 46.66 -30.47
N ALA A 454 -4.62 45.84 -31.05
CA ALA A 454 -5.51 44.93 -30.33
C ALA A 454 -5.71 43.65 -31.15
N THR A 455 -6.51 42.71 -30.64
CA THR A 455 -6.91 41.52 -31.41
C THR A 455 -7.55 41.94 -32.74
N LYS A 456 -7.03 41.39 -33.85
CA LYS A 456 -7.43 41.74 -35.22
C LYS A 456 -8.94 41.64 -35.41
N GLY A 457 -9.54 42.64 -36.05
CA GLY A 457 -10.97 42.66 -36.37
C GLY A 457 -11.92 42.92 -35.19
N LEU A 458 -11.43 43.03 -33.95
CA LEU A 458 -12.28 43.29 -32.78
C LEU A 458 -12.47 44.79 -32.50
N LYS A 459 -13.61 45.13 -31.89
CA LYS A 459 -13.92 46.49 -31.45
C LYS A 459 -13.16 46.82 -30.17
N VAL A 460 -12.39 47.90 -30.23
CA VAL A 460 -11.63 48.48 -29.11
C VAL A 460 -12.39 49.67 -28.58
N TYR A 461 -12.52 49.75 -27.26
CA TYR A 461 -13.23 50.80 -26.54
C TYR A 461 -12.24 51.64 -25.75
N ALA A 462 -12.46 52.96 -25.73
CA ALA A 462 -11.76 53.92 -24.90
C ALA A 462 -12.77 54.64 -24.00
N LYS A 463 -12.70 54.41 -22.70
CA LYS A 463 -13.52 55.09 -21.70
C LYS A 463 -12.73 56.26 -21.10
N ILE A 464 -13.30 57.45 -21.22
CA ILE A 464 -12.74 58.72 -20.73
C ILE A 464 -13.84 59.36 -19.89
N ALA A 465 -13.61 59.45 -18.57
CA ALA A 465 -14.66 59.74 -17.59
C ALA A 465 -15.89 58.83 -17.81
N SER A 466 -17.09 59.39 -18.00
CA SER A 466 -18.34 58.64 -18.25
C SER A 466 -18.54 58.26 -19.72
N LYS A 467 -17.84 58.91 -20.67
CA LYS A 467 -18.04 58.71 -22.12
C LYS A 467 -17.18 57.56 -22.65
N THR A 468 -17.76 56.78 -23.57
CA THR A 468 -17.07 55.66 -24.23
C THR A 468 -16.97 55.93 -25.73
N TYR A 469 -15.75 55.82 -26.27
CA TYR A 469 -15.43 55.90 -27.69
C TYR A 469 -15.02 54.52 -28.18
N SER A 470 -15.14 54.23 -29.48
CA SER A 470 -14.69 52.94 -30.00
C SER A 470 -14.23 53.00 -31.44
N ALA A 471 -13.39 52.05 -31.83
CA ALA A 471 -13.00 51.79 -33.21
C ALA A 471 -12.70 50.30 -33.39
N THR A 472 -12.79 49.79 -34.62
CA THR A 472 -12.43 48.40 -34.92
C THR A 472 -10.94 48.32 -35.26
N ALA A 473 -10.23 47.37 -34.64
CA ALA A 473 -8.86 47.08 -34.99
C ALA A 473 -8.78 46.44 -36.39
N SER A 474 -7.79 46.85 -37.19
CA SER A 474 -7.55 46.32 -38.54
C SER A 474 -7.54 44.78 -38.54
N LYS A 475 -8.28 44.17 -39.49
CA LYS A 475 -8.34 42.71 -39.65
C LYS A 475 -6.99 42.10 -40.06
N THR A 476 -6.10 42.89 -40.65
CA THR A 476 -4.79 42.42 -41.14
C THR A 476 -3.67 42.74 -40.16
N THR A 477 -3.62 43.96 -39.61
CA THR A 477 -2.50 44.44 -38.78
C THR A 477 -2.82 44.53 -37.28
N GLY A 478 -4.10 44.49 -36.89
CA GLY A 478 -4.52 44.70 -35.50
C GLY A 478 -4.38 46.15 -35.01
N LYS A 479 -3.91 47.08 -35.85
CA LYS A 479 -3.80 48.50 -35.51
C LYS A 479 -5.19 49.14 -35.40
N PHE A 480 -5.38 50.02 -34.42
CA PHE A 480 -6.60 50.82 -34.26
C PHE A 480 -6.28 52.31 -34.11
N THR A 481 -7.23 53.16 -34.48
CA THR A 481 -7.23 54.60 -34.17
C THR A 481 -8.63 54.99 -33.69
N ILE A 482 -8.78 55.30 -32.40
CA ILE A 482 -10.05 55.77 -31.82
C ILE A 482 -10.00 57.30 -31.80
N LYS A 483 -10.91 57.96 -32.51
CA LYS A 483 -11.07 59.42 -32.42
C LYS A 483 -11.68 59.78 -31.05
N VAL A 484 -11.08 60.75 -30.37
CA VAL A 484 -11.51 61.25 -29.04
C VAL A 484 -11.40 62.77 -29.00
N PRO A 485 -12.11 63.48 -28.10
CA PRO A 485 -11.90 64.91 -27.90
C PRO A 485 -10.45 65.22 -27.54
N LYS A 486 -10.03 66.47 -27.73
CA LYS A 486 -8.69 66.94 -27.34
C LYS A 486 -8.40 66.60 -25.87
N GLN A 487 -7.37 65.81 -25.62
CA GLN A 487 -7.05 65.32 -24.27
C GLN A 487 -6.14 66.30 -23.50
N LYS A 488 -6.40 66.46 -22.19
CA LYS A 488 -5.54 67.21 -21.27
C LYS A 488 -4.47 66.29 -20.67
N ALA A 489 -3.32 66.85 -20.29
CA ALA A 489 -2.30 66.12 -19.53
C ALA A 489 -2.91 65.47 -18.27
N SER A 490 -2.36 64.32 -17.88
CA SER A 490 -2.82 63.52 -16.74
C SER A 490 -4.21 62.89 -16.85
N THR A 491 -4.92 63.05 -17.99
CA THR A 491 -6.19 62.34 -18.22
C THR A 491 -5.97 60.83 -18.27
N LYS A 492 -6.81 60.06 -17.58
CA LYS A 492 -6.80 58.59 -17.60
C LYS A 492 -7.78 58.06 -18.65
N ILE A 493 -7.28 57.29 -19.61
CA ILE A 493 -8.06 56.65 -20.66
C ILE A 493 -8.05 55.14 -20.41
N THR A 494 -9.21 54.54 -20.18
CA THR A 494 -9.31 53.09 -19.99
C THR A 494 -9.64 52.40 -21.31
N LEU A 495 -8.75 51.54 -21.80
CA LEU A 495 -8.95 50.76 -23.02
C LEU A 495 -9.29 49.31 -22.74
N TYR A 496 -10.19 48.74 -23.53
CA TYR A 496 -10.50 47.32 -23.52
C TYR A 496 -11.08 46.89 -24.88
N THR A 497 -11.03 45.59 -25.17
CA THR A 497 -11.57 44.99 -26.40
C THR A 497 -12.69 44.03 -26.03
N LYS A 498 -13.71 43.92 -26.89
CA LYS A 498 -14.79 42.92 -26.74
C LYS A 498 -14.83 41.92 -27.90
N LEU A 499 -15.17 40.67 -27.58
CA LEU A 499 -15.55 39.62 -28.52
C LEU A 499 -16.87 39.03 -28.01
N GLY A 500 -17.99 39.31 -28.67
CA GLY A 500 -19.31 38.96 -28.14
C GLY A 500 -19.49 39.50 -26.70
N ASN A 501 -19.76 38.59 -25.75
CA ASN A 501 -19.95 38.91 -24.34
C ASN A 501 -18.62 39.02 -23.55
N TYR A 502 -17.49 38.64 -24.15
CA TYR A 502 -16.20 38.63 -23.47
C TYR A 502 -15.52 39.99 -23.57
N THR A 503 -14.93 40.44 -22.45
CA THR A 503 -14.19 41.70 -22.36
C THR A 503 -12.74 41.41 -21.97
N SER A 504 -11.76 41.99 -22.67
CA SER A 504 -10.35 41.90 -22.30
C SER A 504 -10.11 42.49 -20.91
N LYS A 505 -8.92 42.24 -20.32
CA LYS A 505 -8.45 43.10 -19.23
C LYS A 505 -8.46 44.56 -19.71
N LYS A 506 -8.78 45.47 -18.79
CA LYS A 506 -8.76 46.92 -19.03
C LYS A 506 -7.34 47.42 -18.82
N VAL A 507 -6.83 48.26 -19.72
CA VAL A 507 -5.56 48.98 -19.55
C VAL A 507 -5.85 50.47 -19.36
N VAL A 508 -5.16 51.12 -18.44
CA VAL A 508 -5.28 52.56 -18.22
C VAL A 508 -4.05 53.24 -18.83
N VAL A 509 -4.29 54.21 -19.71
CA VAL A 509 -3.27 55.05 -20.33
C VAL A 509 -3.40 56.45 -19.75
N THR A 510 -2.32 56.94 -19.17
CA THR A 510 -2.26 58.33 -18.68
C THR A 510 -1.67 59.22 -19.76
N VAL A 511 -2.39 60.29 -20.10
CA VAL A 511 -1.94 61.27 -21.10
C VAL A 511 -0.72 62.02 -20.55
N LYS A 512 0.40 61.96 -21.28
CA LYS A 512 1.64 62.66 -20.92
C LYS A 512 1.55 64.15 -21.24
N LYS A 513 2.36 64.95 -20.55
CA LYS A 513 2.54 66.38 -20.86
C LYS A 513 2.95 66.57 -22.31
#